data_AF-A0A917WKW3-F1
#
_entry.id   AF-A0A917WKW3-F1
#
_cell.length_a   1.000
_cell.length_b   1.000
_cell.length_c   1.000
_cell.angle_alpha   90.00
_cell.angle_beta   90.00
_cell.angle_gamma   90.00
#
_symmetry.space_group_name_H-M   'P 1'
#
loop_
_entity.id
_entity.type
_entity.pdbx_description
1 polymer ?
#
loop_
_entity_poly.entity_id
_entity_poly.type
_entity_poly.pdbx_seq_one_letter_code
_entity_poly.pdbx_strand_id
1 'polypeptide(L)'
;MSEKIDTTHAARLFDVRRVIGGLFTVYGVIVTIVGIFDSQAEIDKAAGVRINLWIGIGMLVLGLLFLLWQKVRPAEAPDQELTTNDTE
;
A
#
# COMPACT_ATOMS: atom_id res chain seq x y z
N MET A 1 -14.78 -22.02 -27.71
CA MET A 1 -13.77 -20.98 -27.44
C MET A 1 -14.04 -20.41 -26.05
N SER A 2 -13.44 -20.99 -25.00
CA SER A 2 -13.58 -20.45 -23.65
C SER A 2 -12.48 -19.41 -23.47
N GLU A 3 -12.86 -18.13 -23.54
CA GLU A 3 -11.98 -17.02 -23.18
C GLU A 3 -11.70 -17.14 -21.68
N LYS A 4 -10.56 -17.74 -21.32
CA LYS A 4 -10.04 -17.68 -19.96
C LYS A 4 -9.68 -16.22 -19.71
N ILE A 5 -10.55 -15.47 -19.04
CA ILE A 5 -10.20 -14.16 -18.50
C ILE A 5 -8.96 -14.39 -17.61
N ASP A 6 -7.84 -13.76 -17.99
CA ASP A 6 -6.52 -13.80 -17.35
C ASP A 6 -6.54 -13.18 -15.93
N THR A 7 -7.25 -13.80 -15.01
CA THR A 7 -7.31 -13.39 -13.60
C THR A 7 -5.92 -13.42 -12.94
N THR A 8 -5.04 -14.31 -13.39
CA THR A 8 -3.65 -14.46 -12.91
C THR A 8 -2.76 -13.25 -13.22
N HIS A 9 -2.99 -12.56 -14.35
CA HIS A 9 -2.23 -11.36 -14.71
C HIS A 9 -2.62 -10.15 -13.85
N ALA A 10 -3.92 -9.98 -13.57
CA ALA A 10 -4.41 -8.90 -12.71
C ALA A 10 -3.89 -9.02 -11.26
N ALA A 11 -3.79 -10.24 -10.72
CA ALA A 11 -3.28 -10.49 -9.38
C ALA A 11 -1.81 -10.05 -9.17
N ARG A 12 -0.99 -10.03 -10.23
CA ARG A 12 0.40 -9.52 -10.20
C ARG A 12 0.46 -8.00 -10.10
N LEU A 13 -0.43 -7.33 -10.82
CA LEU A 13 -0.52 -5.87 -10.90
C LEU A 13 -1.12 -5.29 -9.61
N PHE A 14 -1.95 -6.06 -8.90
CA PHE A 14 -2.56 -5.70 -7.63
C PHE A 14 -1.99 -6.51 -6.45
N ASP A 15 -0.67 -6.48 -6.23
CA ASP A 15 -0.11 -6.94 -4.95
C ASP A 15 -0.65 -6.04 -3.83
N VAL A 16 -1.39 -6.65 -2.91
CA VAL A 16 -2.01 -6.01 -1.74
C VAL A 16 -1.00 -5.16 -0.96
N ARG A 17 0.27 -5.60 -0.86
CA ARG A 17 1.32 -4.85 -0.15
C ARG A 17 1.64 -3.52 -0.81
N ARG A 18 1.61 -3.49 -2.15
CA ARG A 18 1.86 -2.27 -2.93
C ARG A 18 0.68 -1.30 -2.82
N VAL A 19 -0.54 -1.83 -2.92
CA VAL A 19 -1.77 -1.04 -2.82
C VAL A 19 -1.88 -0.43 -1.43
N ILE A 20 -1.83 -1.25 -0.37
CA ILE A 20 -1.93 -0.78 1.02
C ILE A 20 -0.75 0.13 1.37
N GLY A 21 0.48 -0.28 1.06
CA GLY A 21 1.68 0.50 1.36
C GLY A 21 1.69 1.87 0.68
N GLY A 22 1.30 1.92 -0.60
CA GLY A 22 1.15 3.16 -1.35
C GLY A 22 0.05 4.05 -0.77
N LEU A 23 -1.11 3.47 -0.45
CA LEU A 23 -2.25 4.19 0.12
C LEU A 23 -1.90 4.83 1.47
N PHE A 24 -1.31 4.05 2.39
CA PHE A 24 -0.86 4.55 3.69
C PHE A 24 0.20 5.63 3.56
N THR A 25 1.11 5.51 2.59
CA THR A 25 2.14 6.52 2.35
C THR A 25 1.50 7.83 1.88
N VAL A 26 0.62 7.80 0.87
CA VAL A 26 -0.03 9.02 0.34
C VAL A 26 -0.90 9.70 1.39
N TYR A 27 -1.80 8.96 2.05
CA TYR A 27 -2.62 9.53 3.11
C TYR A 27 -1.78 9.97 4.30
N GLY A 28 -0.74 9.22 4.66
CA GLY A 28 0.20 9.60 5.72
C GLY A 28 0.88 10.93 5.44
N VAL A 29 1.32 11.20 4.20
CA VAL A 29 1.88 12.51 3.81
C VAL A 29 0.84 13.61 4.01
N ILE A 30 -0.38 13.43 3.49
CA ILE A 30 -1.45 14.43 3.59
C ILE A 30 -1.76 14.74 5.05
N VAL A 31 -1.97 13.70 5.87
CA VAL A 31 -2.31 13.84 7.29
C VAL A 31 -1.15 14.44 8.09
N THR A 32 0.10 14.10 7.76
CA THR A 32 1.28 14.72 8.39
C THR A 32 1.35 16.21 8.08
N ILE A 33 1.12 16.60 6.82
CA ILE A 33 1.06 18.02 6.43
C ILE A 33 -0.04 18.74 7.20
N VAL A 34 -1.25 18.17 7.26
CA VAL A 34 -2.36 18.73 8.05
C VAL A 34 -1.96 18.87 9.52
N GLY A 35 -1.34 17.86 10.13
CA GLY A 35 -0.90 17.90 11.53
C GLY A 35 0.22 18.91 11.82
N ILE A 36 1.09 19.19 10.85
CA ILE A 36 2.08 20.29 10.94
C ILE A 36 1.35 21.64 11.03
N PHE A 37 0.28 21.80 10.24
CA PHE A 37 -0.53 23.02 10.19
C PHE A 37 -1.74 23.01 11.12
N ASP A 38 -1.81 22.08 12.10
CA ASP A 38 -2.91 22.03 13.06
C ASP A 38 -3.08 23.38 13.77
N SER A 39 -4.32 23.86 13.79
CA SER A 39 -4.67 25.09 14.50
C SER A 39 -4.61 24.88 16.02
N GLN A 40 -4.32 25.95 16.77
CA GLN A 40 -4.22 25.87 18.23
C GLN A 40 -5.51 25.33 18.88
N ALA A 41 -6.69 25.65 18.31
CA ALA A 41 -7.97 25.14 18.78
C ALA A 41 -8.11 23.61 18.68
N GLU A 42 -7.50 22.98 17.67
CA GLU A 42 -7.52 21.52 17.51
C GLU A 42 -6.53 20.85 18.46
N ILE A 43 -5.37 21.48 18.69
CA ILE A 43 -4.36 21.03 19.64
C ILE A 43 -4.92 21.07 21.07
N ASP A 44 -5.62 22.13 21.44
CA ASP A 44 -6.17 22.32 22.78
C ASP A 44 -7.29 21.30 23.08
N LYS A 45 -8.11 20.95 22.07
CA LYS A 45 -9.11 19.85 22.18
C LYS A 45 -8.46 18.49 22.43
N ALA A 46 -7.26 18.28 21.91
CA ALA A 46 -6.48 17.07 22.06
C ALA A 46 -5.49 17.13 23.25
N ALA A 47 -5.79 17.96 24.26
CA ALA A 47 -4.97 18.12 25.47
C ALA A 47 -3.51 18.51 25.18
N GLY A 48 -3.28 19.33 24.15
CA GLY A 48 -1.95 19.78 23.75
C GLY A 48 -1.22 18.87 22.77
N VAL A 49 -1.84 17.75 22.35
CA VAL A 49 -1.21 16.78 21.45
C VAL A 49 -1.67 16.97 20.02
N ARG A 50 -0.72 17.05 19.09
CA ARG A 50 -1.00 17.07 17.64
C ARG A 50 -1.36 15.67 17.14
N ILE A 51 -2.61 15.26 17.33
CA ILE A 51 -3.09 13.91 16.99
C ILE A 51 -2.90 13.60 15.51
N ASN A 52 -3.19 14.56 14.63
CA ASN A 52 -3.05 14.41 13.18
C ASN A 52 -1.58 14.15 12.82
N LEU A 53 -0.64 14.83 13.48
CA LEU A 53 0.79 14.62 13.23
C LEU A 53 1.22 13.20 13.60
N TRP A 54 0.87 12.71 14.78
CA TRP A 54 1.22 11.36 15.22
C TRP A 54 0.59 10.27 14.35
N ILE A 55 -0.68 10.44 13.98
CA ILE A 55 -1.37 9.51 13.07
C ILE A 55 -0.69 9.51 11.70
N GLY A 56 -0.41 10.70 11.13
CA GLY A 56 0.25 10.83 9.84
C GLY A 56 1.64 10.17 9.82
N ILE A 57 2.45 10.41 10.85
CA ILE A 57 3.76 9.77 11.01
C ILE A 57 3.63 8.26 11.16
N GLY A 58 2.68 7.77 11.96
CA GLY A 58 2.41 6.34 12.08
C GLY A 58 2.04 5.68 10.75
N MET A 59 1.18 6.35 9.96
CA MET A 59 0.80 5.89 8.62
C MET A 59 1.99 5.87 7.65
N LEU A 60 2.87 6.87 7.70
CA LEU A 60 4.09 6.91 6.89
C LEU A 60 5.05 5.78 7.22
N VAL A 61 5.32 5.56 8.51
CA VAL A 61 6.18 4.47 8.96
C VAL A 61 5.62 3.13 8.48
N LEU A 62 4.32 2.89 8.69
CA LEU A 62 3.67 1.65 8.26
C LEU A 62 3.72 1.49 6.73
N GLY A 63 3.38 2.54 5.97
CA GLY A 63 3.40 2.52 4.51
C GLY A 63 4.78 2.22 3.95
N LEU A 64 5.82 2.87 4.49
CA LEU A 64 7.22 2.62 4.10
C LEU A 64 7.67 1.21 4.48
N LEU A 65 7.24 0.67 5.63
CA LEU A 65 7.52 -0.71 6.01
C LEU A 65 6.93 -1.70 5.00
N PHE A 66 5.68 -1.50 4.56
CA PHE A 66 5.07 -2.35 3.54
C PHE A 66 5.80 -2.29 2.19
N LEU A 67 6.20 -1.08 1.76
CA LEU A 67 6.96 -0.90 0.52
C LEU A 67 8.36 -1.50 0.60
N LEU A 68 9.02 -1.37 1.76
CA LEU A 68 10.33 -1.98 2.00
C LEU A 68 10.22 -3.51 2.03
N TRP A 69 9.17 -4.05 2.65
CA TRP A 69 8.93 -5.48 2.67
C TRP A 69 8.66 -6.03 1.27
N GLN A 70 7.87 -5.33 0.43
CA GLN A 70 7.70 -5.69 -0.97
C GLN A 70 9.05 -5.74 -1.71
N LYS A 71 9.94 -4.78 -1.45
CA LYS A 71 11.29 -4.75 -2.06
C LYS A 71 12.16 -5.94 -1.61
N VAL A 72 12.07 -6.34 -0.35
CA VAL A 72 12.83 -7.48 0.20
C VAL A 72 12.21 -8.83 -0.19
N ARG A 73 10.88 -8.90 -0.38
CA ARG A 73 10.14 -10.11 -0.76
C ARG A 73 9.26 -9.84 -1.97
N PRO A 74 9.83 -9.78 -3.19
CA PRO A 74 9.05 -9.61 -4.42
C PRO A 74 8.02 -10.73 -4.57
N ALA A 75 6.82 -10.40 -5.06
CA ALA A 75 5.79 -11.40 -5.34
C ALA A 75 6.29 -12.32 -6.46
N GLU A 76 6.26 -13.63 -6.21
CA GLU A 76 6.64 -14.62 -7.21
C GLU A 76 5.65 -14.61 -8.36
N ALA A 77 6.21 -14.84 -9.53
CA ALA A 77 5.45 -15.00 -10.72
C ALA A 77 4.81 -16.40 -10.74
N PRO A 78 3.47 -16.60 -10.83
CA PRO A 78 2.90 -17.84 -11.34
C PRO A 78 3.66 -18.30 -12.56
N ASP A 79 4.26 -19.48 -12.43
CA ASP A 79 4.90 -20.16 -13.54
C ASP A 79 3.88 -20.20 -14.67
N GLN A 80 4.29 -19.71 -15.85
CA GLN A 80 3.52 -19.94 -17.05
C GLN A 80 3.51 -21.46 -17.17
N GLU A 81 2.41 -22.10 -16.76
CA GLU A 81 2.18 -23.51 -17.00
C GLU A 81 2.22 -23.63 -18.51
N LEU A 82 3.40 -24.00 -19.02
CA LEU A 82 3.66 -24.30 -20.40
C LEU A 82 2.68 -25.39 -20.74
N THR A 83 1.56 -25.02 -21.35
CA THR A 83 0.76 -25.97 -22.12
C THR A 83 1.59 -26.28 -23.37
N THR A 84 2.68 -27.03 -23.20
CA THR A 84 3.18 -27.93 -24.22
C THR A 84 2.08 -28.97 -24.38
N ASN A 85 1.05 -28.59 -25.14
CA ASN A 85 0.15 -29.55 -25.75
C ASN A 85 0.93 -30.19 -26.90
N ASP A 86 1.99 -30.91 -26.53
CA ASP A 86 2.75 -31.76 -27.42
C ASP A 86 1.95 -33.06 -27.51
N THR A 87 1.36 -33.29 -28.69
CA THR A 87 0.89 -34.59 -29.20
C THR A 87 -0.47 -35.08 -28.66
N GLU A 88 -1.55 -34.80 -29.39
CA GLU A 88 -2.20 -35.74 -30.33
C GLU A 88 -3.17 -35.01 -31.27
#